data_AF-A0A661KFR3-F1
#
_entry.id   AF-A0A661KFR3-F1
#
_cell.length_a   1.000
_cell.length_b   1.000
_cell.length_c   1.000
_cell.angle_alpha   90.00
_cell.angle_beta   90.00
_cell.angle_gamma   90.00
#
_symmetry.space_group_name_H-M   'P 1'
#
loop_
_entity.id
_entity.type
_entity.pdbx_description
1 polymer ?
#
loop_
_entity_poly.entity_id
_entity_poly.type
_entity_poly.pdbx_seq_one_letter_code
_entity_poly.pdbx_strand_id
1 'polypeptide(L)'
;MESFGAFLKREREAKKVSLEEICQATKIRRAILEAIEGDKLEVLPPEVFVRGFIEAYAKYIGLDPEEVIYKYKEWKNGSLTKGGSFYERKREASKKYVFIGIILLMAMMVLFITHLKQAPMDRTGEATLQRSQDLQQDVSSPNNLSSSSPAPSQRGQILPPSLNDGAQQKKRPSPTQQHLIVLEAIERTWVEIKEGSSPPFDITLYPGDRYTRRAPSFELLIGNAGGIKVTFDDRQLGPLGEVGQVVRLTLPSMDRDDSQ
;
A
#
# COMPACT_ATOMS: atom_id res chain seq x y z
N MET A 1 2.71 31.36 -3.86
CA MET A 1 2.90 30.25 -2.92
C MET A 1 4.37 29.87 -2.97
N GLU A 2 5.00 29.67 -1.81
CA GLU A 2 6.33 29.06 -1.71
C GLU A 2 6.27 27.64 -2.29
N SER A 3 7.32 27.20 -3.01
CA SER A 3 7.38 25.83 -3.52
C SER A 3 7.71 24.84 -2.38
N PHE A 4 7.45 23.56 -2.59
CA PHE A 4 7.71 22.55 -1.56
C PHE A 4 9.18 22.48 -1.16
N GLY A 5 10.09 22.47 -2.13
CA GLY A 5 11.53 22.45 -1.91
C GLY A 5 12.02 23.68 -1.16
N ALA A 6 11.51 24.87 -1.52
CA ALA A 6 11.82 26.11 -0.81
C ALA A 6 11.36 26.07 0.65
N PHE A 7 10.15 25.56 0.92
CA PHE A 7 9.63 25.34 2.27
C PHE A 7 10.56 24.44 3.09
N LEU A 8 10.95 23.27 2.55
CA LEU A 8 11.84 22.35 3.26
C LEU A 8 13.21 22.97 3.55
N LYS A 9 13.78 23.65 2.56
CA LYS A 9 15.05 24.35 2.70
C LYS A 9 15.00 25.40 3.82
N ARG A 10 13.95 26.23 3.83
CA ARG A 10 13.72 27.25 4.86
C ARG A 10 13.62 26.64 6.26
N GLU A 11 12.86 25.55 6.41
CA GLU A 11 12.73 24.86 7.70
C GLU A 11 14.06 24.26 8.17
N ARG A 12 14.84 23.66 7.27
CA ARG A 12 16.18 23.15 7.58
C ARG A 12 17.13 24.26 8.03
N GLU A 13 17.17 25.37 7.27
CA GLU A 13 18.04 26.51 7.57
C GLU A 13 17.65 27.20 8.87
N ALA A 14 16.36 27.30 9.17
CA ALA A 14 15.85 27.82 10.45
C ALA A 14 16.34 26.97 11.65
N LYS A 15 16.50 25.66 11.44
CA LYS A 15 17.05 24.73 12.44
C LYS A 15 18.57 24.62 12.40
N LYS A 16 19.24 25.41 11.55
CA LYS A 16 20.70 25.45 11.36
C LYS A 16 21.31 24.10 11.00
N VAL A 17 20.53 23.24 10.35
CA VAL A 17 20.98 21.91 9.92
C VAL A 17 21.60 22.01 8.53
N SER A 18 22.77 21.40 8.32
CA SER A 18 23.38 21.33 7.00
C SER A 18 22.88 20.14 6.19
N LEU A 19 22.94 20.20 4.86
CA LEU A 19 22.65 19.03 4.03
C LEU A 19 23.60 17.85 4.32
N GLU A 20 24.85 18.12 4.68
CA GLU A 20 25.83 17.08 5.02
C GLU A 20 25.40 16.28 6.26
N GLU A 21 24.89 16.95 7.29
CA GLU A 21 24.36 16.32 8.50
C GLU A 21 23.20 15.37 8.19
N ILE A 22 22.25 15.81 7.35
CA ILE A 22 21.13 14.96 6.90
C ILE A 22 21.66 13.78 6.11
N CYS A 23 22.62 13.97 5.19
CA CYS A 23 23.22 12.90 4.41
C CYS A 23 23.87 11.84 5.31
N GLN A 24 24.65 12.27 6.30
CA GLN A 24 25.35 11.36 7.20
C GLN A 24 24.39 10.50 8.03
N ALA A 25 23.31 11.10 8.52
CA ALA A 25 22.32 10.44 9.37
C ALA A 25 21.36 9.54 8.59
N THR A 26 20.88 9.99 7.43
CA THR A 26 19.85 9.29 6.64
C THR A 26 20.43 8.37 5.56
N LYS A 27 21.74 8.50 5.26
CA LYS A 27 22.42 7.85 4.14
C LYS A 27 21.86 8.21 2.75
N ILE A 28 21.06 9.27 2.67
CA ILE A 28 20.58 9.82 1.42
C ILE A 28 21.71 10.62 0.77
N ARG A 29 21.92 10.44 -0.53
CA ARG A 29 22.96 11.18 -1.26
C ARG A 29 22.61 12.66 -1.32
N ARG A 30 23.61 13.53 -1.13
CA ARG A 30 23.49 15.00 -1.22
C ARG A 30 22.71 15.47 -2.45
N ALA A 31 23.05 14.95 -3.63
CA ALA A 31 22.40 15.33 -4.88
C ALA A 31 20.87 15.12 -4.87
N ILE A 32 20.39 14.11 -4.13
CA ILE A 32 18.95 13.86 -3.98
C ILE A 32 18.30 14.90 -3.06
N LEU A 33 18.96 15.26 -1.94
CA LEU A 33 18.44 16.27 -1.04
C LEU A 33 18.41 17.66 -1.70
N GLU A 34 19.44 17.98 -2.48
CA GLU A 34 19.48 19.19 -3.30
C GLU A 34 18.39 19.20 -4.37
N ALA A 35 18.12 18.05 -4.99
CA ALA A 35 17.02 17.91 -5.95
C ALA A 35 15.64 18.07 -5.28
N ILE A 36 15.46 17.58 -4.05
CA ILE A 36 14.23 17.79 -3.26
C ILE A 36 14.06 19.29 -2.91
N GLU A 37 15.09 19.93 -2.37
CA GLU A 37 15.04 21.37 -2.03
C GLU A 37 14.92 22.28 -3.26
N GLY A 38 15.41 21.81 -4.41
CA GLY A 38 15.34 22.52 -5.69
C GLY A 38 14.14 22.17 -6.56
N ASP A 39 13.20 21.36 -6.06
CA ASP A 39 12.01 20.90 -6.80
C ASP A 39 12.31 20.20 -8.14
N LYS A 40 13.50 19.59 -8.29
CA LYS A 40 13.98 18.96 -9.53
C LYS A 40 13.49 17.53 -9.67
N LEU A 41 12.18 17.37 -9.88
CA LEU A 41 11.52 16.05 -9.92
C LEU A 41 12.08 15.11 -10.99
N GLU A 42 12.55 15.64 -12.11
CA GLU A 42 13.13 14.88 -13.23
C GLU A 42 14.42 14.12 -12.89
N VAL A 43 15.15 14.55 -11.86
CA VAL A 43 16.42 13.94 -11.43
C VAL A 43 16.21 13.01 -10.22
N LEU A 44 15.01 13.03 -9.63
CA LEU A 44 14.71 12.20 -8.48
C LEU A 44 14.56 10.73 -8.88
N PRO A 45 14.92 9.79 -7.97
CA PRO A 45 14.61 8.38 -8.13
C PRO A 45 13.09 8.13 -8.22
N PRO A 46 12.67 6.87 -8.47
CA PRO A 46 11.25 6.52 -8.50
C PRO A 46 10.49 6.99 -7.25
N GLU A 47 9.22 7.35 -7.43
CA GLU A 47 8.41 8.07 -6.43
C GLU A 47 8.34 7.38 -5.06
N VAL A 48 8.32 6.05 -5.04
CA VAL A 48 8.31 5.29 -3.78
C VAL A 48 9.52 5.57 -2.91
N PHE A 49 10.69 5.83 -3.51
CA PHE A 49 11.90 6.21 -2.80
C PHE A 49 11.83 7.67 -2.35
N VAL A 50 11.30 8.55 -3.20
CA VAL A 50 11.16 9.99 -2.88
C VAL A 50 10.32 10.20 -1.63
N ARG A 51 9.21 9.48 -1.48
CA ARG A 51 8.40 9.53 -0.25
C ARG A 51 9.26 9.19 0.98
N GLY A 52 10.05 8.12 0.91
CA GLY A 52 10.93 7.70 2.00
C GLY A 52 12.01 8.74 2.32
N PHE A 53 12.58 9.40 1.29
CA PHE A 53 13.57 10.44 1.48
C PHE A 53 13.00 11.69 2.15
N ILE A 54 11.81 12.13 1.72
CA ILE A 54 11.10 13.26 2.33
C ILE A 54 10.74 12.94 3.78
N GLU A 55 10.28 11.71 4.05
CA GLU A 55 9.96 11.26 5.40
C GLU A 55 11.20 11.27 6.31
N ALA A 56 12.32 10.73 5.85
CA ALA A 56 13.58 10.71 6.60
C ALA A 56 14.13 12.12 6.83
N TYR A 57 14.07 13.00 5.83
CA TYR A 57 14.44 14.40 5.95
C TYR A 57 13.61 15.09 7.03
N ALA A 58 12.28 15.01 6.93
CA ALA A 58 11.34 15.62 7.87
C ALA A 58 11.61 15.14 9.30
N LYS A 59 11.76 13.83 9.49
CA LYS A 59 12.12 13.24 10.80
C LYS A 59 13.43 13.81 11.33
N TYR A 60 14.46 13.89 10.50
CA TYR A 60 15.78 14.36 10.92
C TYR A 60 15.76 15.81 11.39
N ILE A 61 15.10 16.70 10.63
CA ILE A 61 14.95 18.09 11.04
C ILE A 61 13.82 18.28 12.06
N GLY A 62 13.18 17.22 12.58
CA GLY A 62 12.15 17.31 13.62
C GLY A 62 10.86 18.01 13.17
N LEU A 63 10.43 17.79 11.93
CA LEU A 63 9.08 18.11 11.45
C LEU A 63 8.17 16.88 11.56
N ASP A 64 6.85 17.12 11.56
CA ASP A 64 5.85 16.05 11.45
C ASP A 64 5.91 15.45 10.02
N PRO A 65 6.33 14.17 9.87
CA PRO A 65 6.53 13.58 8.55
C PRO A 65 5.22 13.46 7.75
N GLU A 66 4.10 13.21 8.42
CA GLU A 66 2.79 13.09 7.76
C GLU A 66 2.35 14.43 7.16
N GLU A 67 2.59 15.53 7.88
CA GLU A 67 2.29 16.87 7.38
C GLU A 67 3.18 17.26 6.20
N VAL A 68 4.48 16.95 6.26
CA VAL A 68 5.40 17.24 5.16
C VAL A 68 5.05 16.42 3.92
N ILE A 69 4.71 15.14 4.08
CA ILE A 69 4.27 14.27 2.97
C ILE A 69 2.95 14.80 2.37
N TYR A 70 2.02 15.28 3.20
CA TYR A 70 0.79 15.88 2.72
C TYR A 70 1.08 17.13 1.87
N LYS A 71 1.92 18.05 2.35
CA LYS A 71 2.35 19.24 1.59
C LYS A 71 3.03 18.87 0.27
N TYR A 72 3.88 17.83 0.26
CA TYR A 72 4.50 17.33 -0.96
C TYR A 72 3.46 16.87 -1.98
N LYS A 73 2.48 16.07 -1.53
CA LYS A 73 1.38 15.58 -2.37
C LYS A 73 0.53 16.73 -2.91
N GLU A 74 0.17 17.71 -2.08
CA GLU A 74 -0.60 18.87 -2.53
C GLU A 74 0.17 19.71 -3.54
N TRP A 75 1.45 19.98 -3.29
CA TRP A 75 2.28 20.75 -4.20
C TRP A 75 2.48 20.00 -5.53
N LYS A 76 2.78 18.70 -5.49
CA LYS A 76 2.96 17.86 -6.68
C LYS A 76 1.65 17.72 -7.45
N ASN A 77 0.54 17.44 -6.77
CA ASN A 77 -0.76 17.35 -7.41
C ASN A 77 -1.17 18.70 -7.98
N GLY A 78 -1.03 19.81 -7.25
CA GLY A 78 -1.29 21.17 -7.76
C GLY A 78 -0.42 21.57 -8.96
N SER A 79 0.80 21.03 -9.05
CA SER A 79 1.69 21.17 -10.21
C SER A 79 1.24 20.30 -11.40
N LEU A 80 0.56 19.18 -11.15
CA LEU A 80 0.00 18.26 -12.15
C LEU A 80 -1.47 18.57 -12.50
N THR A 81 -2.18 19.30 -11.65
CA THR A 81 -3.62 19.57 -11.73
C THR A 81 -3.89 21.07 -11.74
N LYS A 82 -3.76 21.65 -12.93
CA LYS A 82 -4.85 22.46 -13.46
C LYS A 82 -6.04 21.51 -13.69
N GLY A 83 -6.73 21.10 -12.60
CA GLY A 83 -7.93 20.24 -12.64
C GLY A 83 -7.94 19.12 -11.61
N GLY A 84 -8.70 19.31 -10.52
CA GLY A 84 -9.24 18.21 -9.71
C GLY A 84 -8.86 18.23 -8.23
N SER A 85 -9.54 19.06 -7.45
CA SER A 85 -9.64 18.92 -5.99
C SER A 85 -10.28 17.59 -5.62
N PHE A 86 -9.61 16.79 -4.78
CA PHE A 86 -10.23 15.82 -3.86
C PHE A 86 -9.12 15.28 -2.95
N TYR A 87 -9.03 15.75 -1.70
CA TYR A 87 -8.66 15.00 -0.48
C TYR A 87 -8.68 15.92 0.76
N GLU A 88 -9.64 16.85 0.82
CA GLU A 88 -9.93 17.60 2.03
C GLU A 88 -10.97 16.81 2.85
N ARG A 89 -10.55 15.72 3.51
CA ARG A 89 -11.35 15.12 4.58
C ARG A 89 -10.48 14.24 5.49
N LYS A 90 -10.46 14.61 6.78
CA LYS A 90 -10.14 13.80 7.98
C LYS A 90 -8.88 14.20 8.77
N ARG A 91 -8.81 15.46 9.24
CA ARG A 91 -7.99 15.82 10.42
C ARG A 91 -8.74 16.62 11.51
N GLU A 92 -9.94 17.12 11.22
CA GLU A 92 -10.76 17.89 12.18
C GLU A 92 -11.59 17.04 13.17
N ALA A 93 -11.83 15.76 12.84
CA ALA A 93 -12.76 14.94 13.62
C ALA A 93 -12.17 14.39 14.94
N SER A 94 -10.84 14.33 15.12
CA SER A 94 -10.25 13.69 16.30
C SER A 94 -10.24 14.57 17.56
N LYS A 95 -10.13 15.89 17.42
CA LYS A 95 -10.02 16.79 18.59
C LYS A 95 -11.29 16.84 19.44
N LYS A 96 -12.47 16.72 18.82
CA LYS A 96 -13.77 16.73 19.52
C LYS A 96 -13.93 15.49 20.39
N TYR A 97 -13.57 14.31 19.88
CA TYR A 97 -13.68 13.06 20.64
C TYR A 97 -12.63 12.93 21.74
N VAL A 98 -11.43 13.51 21.56
CA VAL A 98 -10.42 13.60 22.63
C VAL A 98 -10.92 14.49 23.78
N PHE A 99 -11.53 15.64 23.48
CA PHE A 99 -12.13 16.50 24.51
C PHE A 99 -13.30 15.82 25.24
N ILE A 100 -14.18 15.13 24.50
CA ILE A 100 -15.29 14.35 25.08
C ILE A 100 -14.74 13.24 26.01
N GLY A 101 -13.66 12.55 25.60
CA GLY A 101 -13.01 11.53 26.42
C GLY A 101 -12.44 12.07 27.73
N ILE A 102 -11.79 13.25 27.71
CA ILE A 102 -11.24 13.89 28.91
C ILE A 102 -12.36 14.30 29.88
N ILE A 103 -13.47 14.84 29.38
CA ILE A 103 -14.63 15.23 30.20
C ILE A 103 -15.27 13.99 30.85
N LEU A 104 -15.43 12.90 30.10
CA LEU A 104 -15.98 11.65 30.64
C LEU A 104 -15.07 11.03 31.71
N LEU A 105 -13.75 11.08 31.51
CA LEU A 105 -12.77 10.59 32.49
C LEU A 105 -12.82 11.40 33.79
N MET A 106 -12.91 12.72 33.69
CA MET A 106 -13.06 13.61 34.85
C MET A 106 -14.37 13.34 35.60
N ALA A 107 -15.49 13.16 34.89
CA ALA A 107 -16.77 12.83 35.50
C ALA A 107 -16.74 11.46 36.21
N MET A 108 -16.16 10.44 35.58
CA MET A 108 -16.00 9.11 36.18
C MET A 108 -15.11 9.14 37.43
N MET A 109 -14.04 9.96 37.43
CA MET A 109 -13.16 10.13 38.58
C MET A 109 -13.88 10.79 39.76
N VAL A 110 -14.73 11.80 39.51
CA VAL A 110 -15.55 12.42 40.56
C VAL A 110 -16.55 11.41 41.14
N LEU A 111 -17.22 10.63 40.29
CA LEU A 111 -18.14 9.57 40.73
C LEU A 111 -17.42 8.50 41.56
N PHE A 112 -16.22 8.10 41.16
CA PHE A 112 -15.38 7.16 41.90
C PHE A 112 -15.01 7.69 43.29
N ILE A 113 -14.61 8.96 43.39
CA ILE A 113 -14.30 9.61 44.68
C ILE A 113 -15.54 9.69 45.57
N THR A 114 -16.74 9.94 45.01
CA THR A 114 -17.98 9.90 45.80
C THR A 114 -18.34 8.50 46.28
N HIS A 115 -18.09 7.47 45.48
CA HIS A 115 -18.31 6.07 45.89
C HIS A 115 -17.33 5.60 46.97
N LEU A 116 -16.08 6.08 46.94
CA LEU A 116 -15.07 5.80 47.97
C LEU A 116 -15.45 6.37 49.35
N LYS A 117 -16.29 7.41 49.41
CA LYS A 117 -16.83 7.95 50.67
C LYS A 117 -18.10 7.24 51.15
N GLN A 118 -18.69 6.37 50.33
CA GLN A 118 -19.93 5.64 50.62
C GLN A 118 -19.69 4.15 50.91
N ALA A 119 -18.50 3.75 51.37
CA ALA A 119 -18.29 2.41 51.90
C ALA A 119 -18.63 2.39 53.40
N PRO A 120 -19.87 2.06 53.82
CA PRO A 120 -20.11 1.66 55.21
C PRO A 120 -19.38 0.33 55.42
N MET A 121 -18.42 0.35 56.33
CA MET A 121 -17.78 -0.86 56.82
C MET A 121 -18.74 -1.52 57.81
N ASP A 122 -19.70 -2.29 57.31
CA ASP A 122 -20.62 -3.05 58.16
C ASP A 122 -19.94 -4.32 58.68
N ARG A 123 -19.62 -4.28 59.96
CA ARG A 123 -19.25 -5.43 60.78
C ARG A 123 -20.51 -6.10 61.34
N THR A 124 -20.57 -7.42 61.15
CA THR A 124 -21.14 -8.43 62.08
C THR A 124 -22.64 -8.71 62.03
N GLY A 125 -22.97 -10.01 62.00
CA GLY A 125 -24.22 -10.61 62.52
C GLY A 125 -25.15 -11.14 61.42
N GLU A 126 -25.07 -12.43 61.08
CA GLU A 126 -25.86 -13.54 61.65
C GLU A 126 -27.24 -13.76 61.00
N ALA A 127 -27.40 -14.98 60.49
CA ALA A 127 -28.59 -15.84 60.42
C ALA A 127 -29.94 -15.25 59.98
N THR A 128 -30.58 -15.89 58.99
CA THR A 128 -31.69 -16.86 59.24
C THR A 128 -32.15 -17.50 57.93
N LEU A 129 -32.31 -18.81 57.99
CA LEU A 129 -32.83 -19.75 57.00
C LEU A 129 -34.26 -19.44 56.54
N GLN A 130 -34.60 -19.90 55.32
CA GLN A 130 -35.91 -20.26 54.73
C GLN A 130 -36.05 -19.61 53.34
N ARG A 131 -36.50 -20.26 52.27
CA ARG A 131 -37.09 -21.57 52.05
C ARG A 131 -37.26 -21.72 50.53
N SER A 132 -36.70 -22.81 50.00
CA SER A 132 -37.25 -23.74 49.00
C SER A 132 -37.92 -23.24 47.70
N GLN A 133 -37.45 -23.88 46.60
CA GLN A 133 -38.24 -24.43 45.48
C GLN A 133 -38.78 -23.48 44.41
N ASP A 134 -38.11 -23.46 43.27
CA ASP A 134 -38.69 -23.87 41.96
C ASP A 134 -37.50 -24.17 41.01
N LEU A 135 -37.18 -25.45 40.81
CA LEU A 135 -37.42 -26.20 39.57
C LEU A 135 -36.59 -25.68 38.37
N GLN A 136 -35.43 -26.29 38.07
CA GLN A 136 -35.26 -27.45 37.17
C GLN A 136 -35.67 -27.21 35.71
N GLN A 137 -34.81 -27.74 34.82
CA GLN A 137 -34.86 -27.83 33.35
C GLN A 137 -34.09 -26.70 32.63
N ASP A 138 -33.16 -26.96 31.72
CA ASP A 138 -32.87 -28.18 30.98
C ASP A 138 -31.41 -28.18 30.50
N VAL A 139 -30.86 -29.38 30.37
CA VAL A 139 -29.49 -29.71 30.00
C VAL A 139 -29.55 -30.38 28.63
N SER A 140 -28.41 -30.43 27.93
CA SER A 140 -28.11 -31.31 26.76
C SER A 140 -28.49 -30.71 25.38
N SER A 141 -27.72 -30.79 24.29
CA SER A 141 -26.60 -31.63 23.88
C SER A 141 -25.80 -30.98 22.72
N PRO A 142 -24.53 -31.40 22.48
CA PRO A 142 -23.78 -31.18 21.25
C PRO A 142 -23.80 -32.42 20.30
N ASN A 143 -23.17 -32.28 19.10
CA ASN A 143 -23.00 -33.23 17.96
C ASN A 143 -24.20 -33.36 16.99
N ASN A 144 -24.06 -33.53 15.66
CA ASN A 144 -23.01 -34.16 14.86
C ASN A 144 -23.09 -33.79 13.35
N LEU A 145 -22.01 -34.11 12.64
CA LEU A 145 -21.73 -34.10 11.19
C LEU A 145 -22.91 -34.43 10.23
N SER A 146 -22.90 -33.86 9.01
CA SER A 146 -22.71 -34.63 7.75
C SER A 146 -22.81 -33.79 6.47
N SER A 147 -21.91 -34.14 5.55
CA SER A 147 -21.77 -33.75 4.15
C SER A 147 -22.85 -34.35 3.23
N SER A 148 -23.25 -33.61 2.18
CA SER A 148 -23.68 -34.19 0.90
C SER A 148 -23.64 -33.16 -0.24
N SER A 149 -22.81 -33.44 -1.25
CA SER A 149 -22.94 -32.96 -2.65
C SER A 149 -24.21 -33.58 -3.29
N PRO A 150 -24.76 -33.14 -4.46
CA PRO A 150 -24.05 -32.96 -5.74
C PRO A 150 -24.50 -31.79 -6.64
N ALA A 151 -23.71 -31.56 -7.70
CA ALA A 151 -24.04 -30.77 -8.90
C ALA A 151 -25.19 -31.41 -9.73
N PRO A 152 -25.76 -30.70 -10.73
CA PRO A 152 -25.25 -30.89 -12.08
C PRO A 152 -25.28 -29.65 -13.00
N SER A 153 -24.49 -29.77 -14.06
CA SER A 153 -24.27 -28.87 -15.19
C SER A 153 -25.49 -28.67 -16.09
N GLN A 154 -25.60 -27.49 -16.72
CA GLN A 154 -26.16 -27.36 -18.07
C GLN A 154 -25.27 -26.51 -18.98
N ARG A 155 -25.35 -26.87 -20.26
CA ARG A 155 -24.39 -26.72 -21.34
C ARG A 155 -25.05 -25.94 -22.48
N GLY A 156 -24.25 -25.18 -23.23
CA GLY A 156 -24.57 -24.75 -24.60
C GLY A 156 -24.11 -23.31 -24.87
N GLN A 157 -23.49 -22.93 -25.99
CA GLN A 157 -23.21 -23.60 -27.26
C GLN A 157 -22.01 -22.90 -27.94
N ILE A 158 -21.42 -23.61 -28.90
CA ILE A 158 -20.29 -23.30 -29.79
C ILE A 158 -20.92 -22.80 -31.12
N LEU A 159 -20.46 -21.75 -31.83
CA LEU A 159 -19.48 -21.76 -32.96
C LEU A 159 -19.46 -20.37 -33.67
N PRO A 160 -18.36 -20.00 -34.38
CA PRO A 160 -18.23 -18.89 -35.37
C PRO A 160 -18.67 -19.37 -36.79
N PRO A 161 -18.56 -18.66 -37.97
CA PRO A 161 -17.68 -17.53 -38.37
C PRO A 161 -18.30 -16.43 -39.28
N SER A 162 -17.54 -15.39 -39.66
CA SER A 162 -17.28 -15.02 -41.08
C SER A 162 -16.38 -13.79 -41.24
N LEU A 163 -15.62 -13.77 -42.33
CA LEU A 163 -14.59 -12.83 -42.77
C LEU A 163 -15.13 -11.74 -43.72
N ASN A 164 -14.42 -10.60 -43.72
CA ASN A 164 -14.27 -9.55 -44.74
C ASN A 164 -15.46 -8.64 -45.11
N ASP A 165 -15.28 -7.31 -44.98
CA ASP A 165 -14.77 -6.49 -46.09
C ASP A 165 -14.24 -5.12 -45.60
N GLY A 166 -13.35 -4.52 -46.40
CA GLY A 166 -12.36 -3.55 -45.94
C GLY A 166 -12.63 -2.05 -46.12
N ALA A 167 -11.50 -1.33 -46.03
CA ALA A 167 -11.24 0.09 -46.33
C ALA A 167 -11.52 1.14 -45.23
N GLN A 168 -10.48 1.48 -44.47
CA GLN A 168 -9.72 2.72 -44.73
C GLN A 168 -8.39 2.72 -43.97
N GLN A 169 -7.30 2.67 -44.74
CA GLN A 169 -5.94 2.83 -44.28
C GLN A 169 -5.67 4.30 -43.93
N LYS A 170 -5.28 4.55 -42.68
CA LYS A 170 -4.40 5.65 -42.31
C LYS A 170 -3.17 5.02 -41.70
N LYS A 171 -2.01 5.18 -42.35
CA LYS A 171 -0.70 4.60 -42.02
C LYS A 171 -0.54 4.32 -40.51
N ARG A 172 -0.66 3.05 -40.10
CA ARG A 172 -0.22 2.57 -38.78
C ARG A 172 1.17 1.94 -38.96
N PRO A 173 2.12 2.20 -38.06
CA PRO A 173 3.33 1.38 -37.98
C PRO A 173 2.92 -0.07 -37.71
N SER A 174 3.71 -1.01 -38.23
CA SER A 174 3.55 -2.47 -38.21
C SER A 174 2.96 -3.00 -36.89
N PRO A 175 2.17 -4.09 -36.88
CA PRO A 175 1.68 -4.68 -35.65
C PRO A 175 2.87 -5.12 -34.80
N THR A 176 3.26 -4.30 -33.83
CA THR A 176 4.27 -4.66 -32.85
C THR A 176 3.69 -5.82 -32.06
N GLN A 177 4.29 -7.00 -32.17
CA GLN A 177 3.90 -8.18 -31.41
C GLN A 177 3.87 -7.80 -29.91
N GLN A 178 2.70 -7.90 -29.29
CA GLN A 178 2.52 -7.59 -27.87
C GLN A 178 2.53 -8.90 -27.10
N HIS A 179 3.32 -8.94 -26.04
CA HIS A 179 3.42 -10.07 -25.14
C HIS A 179 2.58 -9.83 -23.89
N LEU A 180 2.00 -10.88 -23.34
CA LEU A 180 1.22 -10.84 -22.10
C LEU A 180 2.11 -11.23 -20.93
N ILE A 181 2.12 -10.41 -19.89
CA ILE A 181 2.72 -10.77 -18.60
C ILE A 181 1.65 -10.81 -17.51
N VAL A 182 1.76 -11.82 -16.65
CA VAL A 182 0.96 -11.96 -15.43
C VAL A 182 1.91 -12.14 -14.26
N LEU A 183 1.79 -11.28 -13.26
CA LEU A 183 2.53 -11.37 -12.01
C LEU A 183 1.54 -11.72 -10.90
N GLU A 184 1.80 -12.77 -10.14
CA GLU A 184 1.00 -13.17 -8.99
C GLU A 184 1.91 -13.21 -7.76
N ALA A 185 1.60 -12.39 -6.76
CA ALA A 185 2.39 -12.31 -5.54
C ALA A 185 1.97 -13.40 -4.53
N ILE A 186 2.93 -14.21 -4.09
CA ILE A 186 2.78 -15.15 -2.98
C ILE A 186 3.13 -14.44 -1.66
N GLU A 187 4.13 -13.56 -1.70
CA GLU A 187 4.57 -12.72 -0.60
C GLU A 187 4.62 -11.25 -1.03
N ARG A 188 4.78 -10.34 -0.07
CA ARG A 188 5.01 -8.93 -0.38
C ARG A 188 6.29 -8.79 -1.22
N THR A 189 6.17 -8.18 -2.39
CA THR A 189 7.28 -7.94 -3.31
C THR A 189 7.09 -6.61 -4.02
N TRP A 190 8.17 -5.88 -4.25
CA TRP A 190 8.16 -4.71 -5.11
C TRP A 190 8.73 -5.11 -6.48
N VAL A 191 8.17 -4.56 -7.54
CA VAL A 191 8.56 -4.82 -8.92
C VAL A 191 8.68 -3.49 -9.66
N GLU A 192 9.86 -3.18 -10.16
CA GLU A 192 10.03 -2.13 -11.18
C GLU A 192 9.74 -2.75 -12.55
N ILE A 193 8.87 -2.12 -13.33
CA ILE A 193 8.39 -2.58 -14.63
C ILE A 193 8.68 -1.50 -15.67
N LYS A 194 9.32 -1.90 -16.76
CA LYS A 194 9.51 -1.07 -17.94
C LYS A 194 8.83 -1.73 -19.13
N GLU A 195 7.84 -1.05 -19.71
CA GLU A 195 7.04 -1.54 -20.84
C GLU A 195 7.58 -0.93 -22.15
N GLY A 196 8.29 -1.73 -22.96
CA GLY A 196 8.84 -1.24 -24.23
C GLY A 196 9.77 -0.02 -24.05
N SER A 197 9.42 1.08 -24.73
CA SER A 197 10.15 2.36 -24.65
C SER A 197 9.61 3.33 -23.59
N SER A 198 8.62 2.91 -22.80
CA SER A 198 8.08 3.74 -21.71
C SER A 198 9.09 3.85 -20.56
N PRO A 199 9.05 4.95 -19.78
CA PRO A 199 9.85 5.05 -18.56
C PRO A 199 9.47 3.94 -17.57
N PRO A 200 10.43 3.44 -16.76
CA PRO A 200 10.14 2.45 -15.74
C PRO A 200 9.25 3.05 -14.65
N PHE A 201 8.37 2.23 -14.10
CA PHE A 201 7.57 2.56 -12.92
C PHE A 201 7.59 1.37 -11.97
N ASP A 202 7.40 1.63 -10.68
CA ASP A 202 7.41 0.59 -9.67
C ASP A 202 6.01 0.34 -9.10
N ILE A 203 5.76 -0.91 -8.72
CA ILE A 203 4.55 -1.33 -8.02
C ILE A 203 4.95 -2.22 -6.84
N THR A 204 4.19 -2.14 -5.75
CA THR A 204 4.28 -3.11 -4.64
C THR A 204 3.08 -4.03 -4.73
N LEU A 205 3.32 -5.33 -4.80
CA LEU A 205 2.30 -6.37 -4.78
C LEU A 205 2.26 -7.02 -3.39
N TYR A 206 1.06 -7.24 -2.89
CA TYR A 206 0.77 -7.96 -1.64
C TYR A 206 0.37 -9.41 -1.94
N PRO A 207 0.45 -10.33 -0.95
CA PRO A 207 0.04 -11.72 -1.14
C PRO A 207 -1.37 -11.84 -1.71
N GLY A 208 -1.51 -12.58 -2.82
CA GLY A 208 -2.76 -12.76 -3.56
C GLY A 208 -3.02 -11.72 -4.66
N ASP A 209 -2.24 -10.64 -4.73
CA ASP A 209 -2.38 -9.65 -5.80
C ASP A 209 -1.97 -10.26 -7.14
N ARG A 210 -2.73 -9.91 -8.18
CA ARG A 210 -2.46 -10.30 -9.57
C ARG A 210 -2.38 -9.06 -10.46
N TYR A 211 -1.21 -8.85 -11.06
CA TYR A 211 -0.99 -7.82 -12.07
C TYR A 211 -0.97 -8.46 -13.47
N THR A 212 -1.56 -7.80 -14.46
CA THR A 212 -1.62 -8.31 -15.84
C THR A 212 -1.45 -7.18 -16.83
N ARG A 213 -0.57 -7.38 -17.82
CA ARG A 213 -0.22 -6.32 -18.78
C ARG A 213 0.19 -6.85 -20.14
N ARG A 214 -0.04 -6.04 -21.17
CA ARG A 214 0.42 -6.30 -22.54
C ARG A 214 1.35 -5.20 -23.01
N ALA A 215 2.53 -5.58 -23.47
CA ALA A 215 3.54 -4.66 -23.98
C ALA A 215 4.45 -5.40 -24.99
N PRO A 216 5.15 -4.67 -25.88
CA PRO A 216 6.06 -5.31 -26.84
C PRO A 216 7.33 -5.89 -26.19
N SER A 217 7.69 -5.43 -25.01
CA SER A 217 8.74 -6.02 -24.18
C SER A 217 8.56 -5.57 -22.73
N PHE A 218 9.15 -6.32 -21.80
CA PHE A 218 9.19 -6.01 -20.39
C PHE A 218 10.62 -6.09 -19.88
N GLU A 219 11.08 -5.07 -19.16
CA GLU A 219 12.21 -5.21 -18.23
C GLU A 219 11.66 -5.12 -16.81
N LEU A 220 11.95 -6.13 -16.00
CA LEU A 220 11.49 -6.25 -14.63
C LEU A 220 12.68 -6.24 -13.67
N LEU A 221 12.56 -5.55 -12.54
CA LEU A 221 13.42 -5.71 -11.38
C LEU A 221 12.55 -6.09 -10.18
N ILE A 222 12.71 -7.31 -9.70
CA ILE A 222 11.87 -7.91 -8.67
C ILE A 222 12.66 -7.94 -7.37
N GLY A 223 12.14 -7.35 -6.31
CA GLY A 223 12.82 -7.26 -5.01
C GLY A 223 12.81 -8.54 -4.17
N ASN A 224 11.68 -9.26 -4.16
CA ASN A 224 11.55 -10.57 -3.52
C ASN A 224 11.13 -11.58 -4.59
N ALA A 225 12.12 -12.17 -5.28
CA ALA A 225 11.90 -13.06 -6.41
C ALA A 225 11.31 -14.42 -6.02
N GLY A 226 11.61 -14.95 -4.83
CA GLY A 226 10.95 -16.15 -4.29
C GLY A 226 9.48 -15.94 -3.92
N GLY A 227 9.07 -14.69 -3.73
CA GLY A 227 7.70 -14.30 -3.35
C GLY A 227 6.74 -14.05 -4.52
N ILE A 228 7.13 -14.33 -5.77
CA ILE A 228 6.32 -13.99 -6.95
C ILE A 228 6.31 -15.12 -7.99
N LYS A 229 5.15 -15.33 -8.62
CA LYS A 229 5.01 -16.16 -9.82
C LYS A 229 4.89 -15.25 -11.02
N VAL A 230 5.67 -15.52 -12.06
CA VAL A 230 5.64 -14.76 -13.31
C VAL A 230 5.24 -15.68 -14.44
N THR A 231 4.23 -15.27 -15.21
CA THR A 231 3.80 -15.95 -16.43
C THR A 231 3.97 -15.00 -17.60
N PHE A 232 4.62 -15.47 -18.67
CA PHE A 232 4.86 -14.73 -19.89
C PHE A 232 4.33 -15.54 -21.07
N ASP A 233 3.41 -14.96 -21.86
CA ASP A 233 2.73 -15.62 -22.99
C ASP A 233 2.27 -17.04 -22.65
N ASP A 234 1.49 -17.15 -21.57
CA ASP A 234 0.92 -18.40 -21.03
C ASP A 234 1.96 -19.44 -20.52
N ARG A 235 3.26 -19.12 -20.54
CA ARG A 235 4.31 -19.92 -19.94
C ARG A 235 4.70 -19.36 -18.58
N GLN A 236 4.51 -20.16 -17.53
CA GLN A 236 5.03 -19.82 -16.21
C GLN A 236 6.56 -19.92 -16.23
N LEU A 237 7.22 -18.81 -15.91
CA LEU A 237 8.64 -18.79 -15.62
C LEU A 237 8.77 -19.36 -14.20
N GLY A 238 9.61 -20.37 -14.02
CA GLY A 238 9.79 -21.07 -12.74
C GLY A 238 10.20 -20.14 -11.59
N PRO A 239 10.57 -20.68 -10.42
CA PRO A 239 11.05 -19.84 -9.32
C PRO A 239 12.19 -18.95 -9.82
N LEU A 240 11.96 -17.63 -9.76
CA LEU A 240 12.88 -16.66 -10.35
C LEU A 240 14.12 -16.44 -9.47
N GLY A 241 14.03 -16.78 -8.20
CA GLY A 241 15.11 -16.70 -7.22
C GLY A 241 14.64 -17.15 -5.84
N GLU A 242 15.50 -16.97 -4.85
CA GLU A 242 15.22 -17.23 -3.44
C GLU A 242 14.37 -16.13 -2.80
N VAL A 243 13.83 -16.39 -1.61
CA VAL A 243 13.08 -15.40 -0.82
C VAL A 243 14.00 -14.23 -0.46
N GLY A 244 13.56 -13.02 -0.76
CA GLY A 244 14.32 -11.78 -0.53
C GLY A 244 15.42 -11.50 -1.55
N GLN A 245 15.65 -12.39 -2.54
CA GLN A 245 16.60 -12.15 -3.61
C GLN A 245 16.04 -11.16 -4.63
N VAL A 246 16.89 -10.20 -5.03
CA VAL A 246 16.58 -9.26 -6.11
C VAL A 246 16.97 -9.88 -7.46
N VAL A 247 16.03 -9.91 -8.41
CA VAL A 247 16.24 -10.51 -9.75
C VAL A 247 15.83 -9.54 -10.84
N ARG A 248 16.69 -9.38 -11.85
CA ARG A 248 16.38 -8.63 -13.09
C ARG A 248 16.00 -9.61 -14.19
N LEU A 249 14.90 -9.33 -14.88
CA LEU A 249 14.36 -10.17 -15.94
C LEU A 249 14.00 -9.30 -17.15
N THR A 250 14.42 -9.70 -18.34
CA THR A 250 14.08 -9.03 -19.60
C THR A 250 13.33 -10.00 -20.50
N LEU A 251 12.16 -9.58 -20.98
CA LEU A 251 11.24 -10.39 -21.76
C LEU A 251 10.79 -9.64 -23.04
N PRO A 252 10.68 -10.33 -24.19
CA PRO A 252 11.18 -11.68 -24.42
C PRO A 252 12.70 -11.75 -24.21
N SER A 253 13.18 -12.84 -23.60
CA SER A 253 14.62 -13.07 -23.47
C SER A 253 15.18 -13.17 -24.88
N MET A 254 16.16 -12.32 -25.20
CA MET A 254 16.84 -12.34 -26.48
C MET A 254 17.76 -13.56 -26.47
N ASP A 255 17.19 -14.75 -26.62
CA ASP A 255 17.97 -15.96 -26.84
C ASP A 255 18.70 -15.79 -28.18
N ARG A 256 20.01 -16.06 -28.12
CA ARG A 256 20.88 -16.14 -29.28
C ARG A 256 20.21 -17.02 -30.33
N ASP A 257 20.15 -16.48 -31.53
CA ASP A 257 20.23 -17.19 -32.80
C ASP A 257 20.43 -18.71 -32.64
N ASP A 258 19.32 -19.47 -32.62
CA ASP A 258 19.34 -20.87 -33.02
C ASP A 258 19.49 -20.88 -34.55
N SER A 259 20.72 -20.61 -34.99
CA SER A 259 21.17 -20.87 -36.35
C SER A 259 22.32 -21.87 -36.26
N GLN A 260 21.97 -23.15 -36.32
CA GLN A 260 22.82 -24.18 -36.92
C GLN A 260 23.02 -23.88 -38.40
#